data_AF-A0A5C8IZC4-F1
#
_entry.id   AF-A0A5C8IZC4-F1
#
_cell.length_a   1.000
_cell.length_b   1.000
_cell.length_c   1.000
_cell.angle_alpha   90.00
_cell.angle_beta   90.00
_cell.angle_gamma   90.00
#
_symmetry.space_group_name_H-M   'P 1'
#
loop_
_entity.id
_entity.type
_entity.pdbx_description
1 polymer ?
#
loop_
_entity_poly.entity_id
_entity_poly.type
_entity_poly.pdbx_seq_one_letter_code
_entity_poly.pdbx_strand_id
1 'polypeptide(L)'
;MEETESTDQNSELDEQVISAEDKATAKKEKLERERVELLNRVNGGSIAKVRDRVAFILNYSNEARNSDIALAWLYWQTFEKEKFDGSTVTEEELKNLTKQGTLSRHRAKIQNEYKLFEADVAVKQYRRVLRNNNIQEAVEDKPKGLKTYSVYIDETGKNQKYISVGSLWILEITSLLAYKELDDWKHSKALKYEFHFSDLDRFRLPMFKEFFNKFLELHPAISFKLIVLNNKGFVDKNSVITDLTYHLLKKGVDHENTSGRAPLPRVLQVWIDEDEKGSDTLKIENIKERLASQKMEGLFLEEFQAIDSSSHLYIQIIDLFTGAINRKLHQTDARNHKDDFAEYVLDTLGFDIDAIDTENNDKDHSTVFNLR
;
A
#
# COMPACT_ATOMS: atom_id res chain seq x y z
N MET A 1 51.02 42.38 50.13
CA MET A 1 49.67 42.39 50.73
C MET A 1 48.74 42.74 49.60
N GLU A 2 48.29 41.72 48.88
CA GLU A 2 47.38 41.81 47.74
C GLU A 2 46.26 40.83 48.06
N GLU A 3 45.03 41.36 48.02
CA GLU A 3 43.79 40.66 48.30
C GLU A 3 43.50 39.66 47.19
N THR A 4 43.18 38.43 47.58
CA THR A 4 42.67 37.37 46.71
C THR A 4 41.17 37.56 46.48
N GLU A 5 40.78 37.97 45.27
CA GLU A 5 39.39 37.93 44.80
C GLU A 5 39.05 36.58 44.15
N SER A 6 38.01 35.97 44.72
CA SER A 6 36.98 35.09 44.15
C SER A 6 37.32 34.20 42.94
N THR A 7 37.38 32.90 43.20
CA THR A 7 36.93 31.88 42.25
C THR A 7 35.79 31.13 42.93
N ASP A 8 34.55 31.39 42.53
CA ASP A 8 33.46 30.45 42.77
C ASP A 8 32.68 30.31 41.46
N GLN A 9 32.88 29.14 40.85
CA GLN A 9 32.22 28.68 39.66
C GLN A 9 30.82 28.19 40.06
N ASN A 10 29.77 28.84 39.57
CA ASN A 10 28.44 28.25 39.57
C ASN A 10 27.99 28.10 38.11
N SER A 11 28.26 26.92 37.55
CA SER A 11 27.69 26.46 36.29
C SER A 11 26.29 25.90 36.58
N GLU A 12 25.27 26.76 36.50
CA GLU A 12 23.88 26.29 36.43
C GLU A 12 23.57 25.89 34.99
N LEU A 13 23.27 24.60 34.84
CA LEU A 13 22.77 23.97 33.63
C LEU A 13 21.36 24.49 33.31
N ASP A 14 21.19 25.03 32.11
CA ASP A 14 19.90 25.32 31.49
C ASP A 14 19.08 24.03 31.29
N GLU A 15 18.21 23.70 32.25
CA GLU A 15 17.06 22.83 31.99
C GLU A 15 15.98 23.62 31.25
N GLN A 16 15.97 23.51 29.91
CA GLN A 16 14.89 24.01 29.08
C GLN A 16 13.56 23.32 29.45
N VAL A 17 12.65 24.09 30.06
CA VAL A 17 11.28 23.68 30.37
C VAL A 17 10.50 23.53 29.07
N ILE A 18 10.43 22.31 28.53
CA ILE A 18 9.59 21.99 27.36
C ILE A 18 8.11 22.19 27.74
N SER A 19 7.41 23.05 26.98
CA SER A 19 6.01 23.40 27.24
C SER A 19 5.07 22.20 27.04
N ALA A 20 3.88 22.26 27.64
CA ALA A 20 2.87 21.20 27.51
C ALA A 20 2.36 21.05 26.06
N GLU A 21 2.38 22.12 25.27
CA GLU A 21 1.98 22.13 23.86
C GLU A 21 3.04 21.43 22.99
N ASP A 22 4.32 21.66 23.26
CA ASP A 22 5.42 20.97 22.56
C ASP A 22 5.39 19.46 22.82
N LYS A 23 5.07 19.05 24.05
CA LYS A 23 4.90 17.63 24.41
C LYS A 23 3.70 17.00 23.71
N ALA A 24 2.60 17.73 23.54
CA ALA A 24 1.41 17.24 22.85
C ALA A 24 1.66 17.06 21.34
N THR A 25 2.34 18.03 20.72
CA THR A 25 2.72 17.98 19.29
C THR A 25 3.71 16.86 19.03
N ALA A 26 4.78 16.73 19.83
CA ALA A 26 5.75 15.65 19.71
C ALA A 26 5.11 14.26 19.90
N LYS A 27 4.12 14.15 20.79
CA LYS A 27 3.35 12.91 20.98
C LYS A 27 2.51 12.57 19.75
N LYS A 28 1.85 13.55 19.12
CA LYS A 28 1.06 13.36 17.91
C LYS A 28 1.94 12.95 16.72
N GLU A 29 3.07 13.63 16.52
CA GLU A 29 4.03 13.28 15.46
C GLU A 29 4.63 11.89 15.66
N LYS A 30 4.97 11.51 16.89
CA LYS A 30 5.42 10.16 17.20
C LYS A 30 4.34 9.13 16.87
N LEU A 31 3.09 9.43 17.21
CA LEU A 31 1.96 8.54 16.96
C LEU A 31 1.70 8.36 15.45
N GLU A 32 1.82 9.42 14.65
CA GLU A 32 1.70 9.29 13.19
C GLU A 32 2.87 8.58 12.54
N ARG A 33 4.10 8.78 13.02
CA ARG A 33 5.23 7.95 12.59
C ARG A 33 5.00 6.47 12.91
N GLU A 34 4.52 6.15 14.11
CA GLU A 34 4.19 4.78 14.50
C GLU A 34 3.04 4.20 13.66
N ARG A 35 2.03 5.02 13.30
CA ARG A 35 0.90 4.65 12.44
C ARG A 35 1.39 4.28 11.03
N VAL A 36 2.15 5.18 10.39
CA VAL A 36 2.71 4.98 9.04
C VAL A 36 3.65 3.78 9.02
N GLU A 37 4.54 3.67 10.01
CA GLU A 37 5.47 2.54 10.08
C GLU A 37 4.73 1.20 10.25
N LEU A 38 3.68 1.15 11.08
CA LEU A 38 2.88 -0.06 11.26
C LEU A 38 2.17 -0.45 9.95
N LEU A 39 1.62 0.51 9.22
CA LEU A 39 0.99 0.27 7.92
C LEU A 39 2.00 -0.26 6.90
N ASN A 40 3.16 0.39 6.79
CA ASN A 40 4.21 -0.03 5.86
C ASN A 40 4.67 -1.47 6.16
N ARG A 41 4.78 -1.85 7.43
CA ARG A 41 5.12 -3.24 7.79
C ARG A 41 4.01 -4.24 7.49
N VAL A 42 2.75 -3.88 7.72
CA VAL A 42 1.59 -4.75 7.46
C VAL A 42 1.41 -4.97 5.95
N ASN A 43 1.49 -3.90 5.17
CA ASN A 43 1.36 -3.96 3.71
C ASN A 43 2.62 -4.58 3.08
N GLY A 44 3.79 -4.24 3.62
CA GLY A 44 5.08 -4.74 3.21
C GLY A 44 5.46 -6.13 3.78
N GLY A 45 4.50 -6.91 4.29
CA GLY A 45 4.70 -8.31 4.72
C GLY A 45 5.64 -8.55 5.91
N SER A 46 6.22 -7.50 6.48
CA SER A 46 7.15 -7.56 7.62
C SER A 46 6.39 -7.68 8.95
N ILE A 47 5.77 -8.83 9.17
CA ILE A 47 4.83 -9.07 10.29
C ILE A 47 5.52 -9.76 11.49
N ALA A 48 6.66 -9.21 11.91
CA ALA A 48 7.50 -9.84 12.92
C ALA A 48 6.89 -9.77 14.34
N LYS A 49 6.31 -8.63 14.73
CA LYS A 49 5.82 -8.38 16.08
C LYS A 49 4.33 -8.74 16.23
N VAL A 50 3.91 -9.09 17.45
CA VAL A 50 2.50 -9.38 17.78
C VAL A 50 1.58 -8.22 17.36
N ARG A 51 2.01 -6.97 17.55
CA ARG A 51 1.26 -5.78 17.11
C ARG A 51 1.03 -5.77 15.60
N ASP A 52 2.07 -6.07 14.83
CA ASP A 52 2.05 -6.03 13.38
C ASP A 52 1.14 -7.17 12.85
N ARG A 53 1.17 -8.35 13.51
CA ARG A 53 0.28 -9.49 13.25
C ARG A 53 -1.19 -9.20 13.57
N VAL A 54 -1.44 -8.50 14.67
CA VAL A 54 -2.79 -8.05 15.03
C VAL A 54 -3.28 -7.04 14.01
N ALA A 55 -2.47 -6.04 13.65
CA ALA A 55 -2.81 -5.05 12.62
C ALA A 55 -3.14 -5.71 11.28
N PHE A 56 -2.39 -6.74 10.90
CA PHE A 56 -2.68 -7.55 9.72
C PHE A 56 -4.06 -8.21 9.75
N ILE A 57 -4.39 -8.93 10.83
CA ILE A 57 -5.70 -9.60 10.96
C ILE A 57 -6.83 -8.58 10.96
N LEU A 58 -6.62 -7.45 11.62
CA LEU A 58 -7.59 -6.36 11.64
C LEU A 58 -7.76 -5.75 10.25
N ASN A 59 -6.70 -5.61 9.45
CA ASN A 59 -6.82 -5.13 8.08
C ASN A 59 -7.75 -6.02 7.25
N TYR A 60 -7.68 -7.34 7.44
CA TYR A 60 -8.37 -8.29 6.57
C TYR A 60 -9.71 -8.82 7.09
N SER A 61 -9.96 -8.81 8.41
CA SER A 61 -11.15 -9.40 9.02
C SER A 61 -11.96 -8.40 9.83
N ASN A 62 -13.14 -8.03 9.31
CA ASN A 62 -14.12 -7.21 10.04
C ASN A 62 -14.58 -7.91 11.33
N GLU A 63 -14.64 -9.24 11.35
CA GLU A 63 -15.00 -9.99 12.55
C GLU A 63 -13.97 -9.81 13.66
N ALA A 64 -12.68 -9.82 13.31
CA ALA A 64 -11.59 -9.54 14.25
C ALA A 64 -11.55 -8.07 14.72
N ARG A 65 -11.94 -7.13 13.83
CA ARG A 65 -12.13 -5.70 14.21
C ARG A 65 -13.18 -5.56 15.32
N ASN A 66 -14.19 -6.43 15.30
CA ASN A 66 -15.34 -6.37 16.19
C ASN A 66 -15.23 -7.26 17.45
N SER A 67 -14.54 -8.40 17.38
CA SER A 67 -14.52 -9.44 18.44
C SER A 67 -13.10 -9.86 18.83
N ASP A 68 -12.79 -9.83 20.13
CA ASP A 68 -11.49 -10.30 20.64
C ASP A 68 -11.32 -11.81 20.50
N ILE A 69 -12.44 -12.54 20.53
CA ILE A 69 -12.45 -14.00 20.36
C ILE A 69 -12.15 -14.33 18.91
N ALA A 70 -12.79 -13.65 17.96
CA ALA A 70 -12.52 -13.85 16.53
C ALA A 70 -11.09 -13.44 16.17
N LEU A 71 -10.59 -12.33 16.72
CA LEU A 71 -9.19 -11.92 16.56
C LEU A 71 -8.23 -12.99 17.09
N ALA A 72 -8.46 -13.54 18.28
CA ALA A 72 -7.60 -14.55 18.86
C ALA A 72 -7.59 -15.84 18.02
N TRP A 73 -8.76 -16.30 17.59
CA TRP A 73 -8.90 -17.49 16.76
C TRP A 73 -8.15 -17.35 15.43
N LEU A 74 -8.38 -16.25 14.71
CA LEU A 74 -7.71 -15.95 13.45
C LEU A 74 -6.20 -15.78 13.65
N TYR A 75 -5.78 -15.20 14.77
CA TYR A 75 -4.35 -15.04 15.08
C TYR A 75 -3.66 -16.39 15.23
N TRP A 76 -4.22 -17.29 16.05
CA TRP A 76 -3.64 -18.61 16.27
C TRP A 76 -3.61 -19.42 14.97
N GLN A 77 -4.72 -19.39 14.21
CA GLN A 77 -4.82 -20.11 12.94
C GLN A 77 -3.85 -19.59 11.88
N THR A 78 -3.52 -18.30 11.91
CA THR A 78 -2.66 -17.67 10.89
C THR A 78 -1.18 -17.75 11.26
N PHE A 79 -0.84 -17.49 12.53
CA PHE A 79 0.55 -17.25 12.95
C PHE A 79 1.10 -18.24 13.98
N GLU A 80 0.28 -19.16 14.49
CA GLU A 80 0.69 -20.17 15.48
C GLU A 80 0.20 -21.57 15.07
N LYS A 81 0.30 -21.90 13.77
CA LYS A 81 -0.20 -23.17 13.20
C LYS A 81 0.45 -24.40 13.84
N GLU A 82 1.71 -24.28 14.22
CA GLU A 82 2.46 -25.30 14.96
C GLU A 82 1.90 -25.58 16.38
N LYS A 83 1.01 -24.72 16.89
CA LYS A 83 0.35 -24.86 18.20
C LYS A 83 -1.16 -25.00 18.10
N PHE A 84 -1.75 -24.69 16.94
CA PHE A 84 -3.19 -24.70 16.73
C PHE A 84 -3.53 -25.11 15.30
N ASP A 85 -4.24 -26.23 15.17
CA ASP A 85 -4.62 -26.83 13.88
C ASP A 85 -5.88 -26.22 13.26
N GLY A 86 -6.54 -25.28 13.94
CA GLY A 86 -7.75 -24.60 13.46
C GLY A 86 -9.07 -25.26 13.90
N SER A 87 -9.04 -26.36 14.67
CA SER A 87 -10.24 -27.12 15.01
C SER A 87 -10.60 -27.06 16.49
N THR A 88 -9.74 -27.55 17.38
CA THR A 88 -9.97 -27.62 18.82
C THR A 88 -8.71 -27.24 19.59
N VAL A 89 -8.89 -26.66 20.78
CA VAL A 89 -7.78 -26.26 21.66
C VAL A 89 -7.91 -27.00 22.97
N THR A 90 -6.92 -27.81 23.33
CA THR A 90 -6.80 -28.41 24.66
C THR A 90 -6.32 -27.38 25.69
N GLU A 91 -6.51 -27.65 26.98
CA GLU A 91 -6.08 -26.72 28.05
C GLU A 91 -4.56 -26.45 28.01
N GLU A 92 -3.76 -27.44 27.64
CA GLU A 92 -2.31 -27.31 27.52
C GLU A 92 -1.91 -26.44 26.32
N GLU A 93 -2.57 -26.61 25.17
CA GLU A 93 -2.37 -25.77 23.99
C GLU A 93 -2.77 -24.32 24.26
N LEU A 94 -3.91 -24.09 24.92
CA LEU A 94 -4.38 -22.76 25.29
C LEU A 94 -3.38 -22.01 26.20
N LYS A 95 -2.63 -22.75 27.02
CA LYS A 95 -1.59 -22.15 27.87
C LYS A 95 -0.40 -21.64 27.04
N ASN A 96 -0.09 -22.30 25.92
CA ASN A 96 1.05 -22.03 25.04
C ASN A 96 0.76 -21.04 23.89
N LEU A 97 -0.52 -20.80 23.60
CA LEU A 97 -0.97 -19.80 22.63
C LEU A 97 -0.82 -18.37 23.14
N THR A 98 -0.65 -17.42 22.21
CA THR A 98 -0.62 -15.99 22.56
C THR A 98 -1.91 -15.59 23.27
N LYS A 99 -1.78 -14.97 24.45
CA LYS A 99 -2.92 -14.63 25.30
C LYS A 99 -3.86 -13.62 24.62
N GLN A 100 -5.15 -13.92 24.66
CA GLN A 100 -6.21 -13.04 24.13
C GLN A 100 -6.12 -11.61 24.68
N GLY A 101 -5.82 -11.42 25.97
CA GLY A 101 -5.65 -10.08 26.56
C GLY A 101 -4.52 -9.27 25.93
N THR A 102 -3.44 -9.91 25.46
CA THR A 102 -2.35 -9.24 24.73
C THR A 102 -2.82 -8.81 23.34
N LEU A 103 -3.54 -9.68 22.63
CA LEU A 103 -4.11 -9.35 21.31
C LEU A 103 -5.12 -8.20 21.42
N SER A 104 -5.97 -8.23 22.45
CA SER A 104 -6.98 -7.20 22.72
C SER A 104 -6.36 -5.82 22.97
N ARG A 105 -5.24 -5.76 23.71
CA ARG A 105 -4.50 -4.53 23.96
C ARG A 105 -3.88 -3.95 22.69
N HIS A 106 -3.30 -4.81 21.84
CA HIS A 106 -2.77 -4.36 20.56
C HIS A 106 -3.89 -3.86 19.64
N ARG A 107 -5.03 -4.56 19.56
CA ARG A 107 -6.20 -4.10 18.82
C ARG A 107 -6.67 -2.74 19.32
N ALA A 108 -6.81 -2.57 20.63
CA ALA A 108 -7.24 -1.30 21.21
C ALA A 108 -6.27 -0.16 20.86
N LYS A 109 -4.95 -0.40 20.92
CA LYS A 109 -3.95 0.59 20.50
C LYS A 109 -4.12 0.96 19.01
N ILE A 110 -4.25 -0.03 18.14
CA ILE A 110 -4.37 0.17 16.69
C ILE A 110 -5.66 0.92 16.32
N GLN A 111 -6.80 0.51 16.90
CA GLN A 111 -8.09 1.12 16.59
C GLN A 111 -8.28 2.48 17.26
N ASN A 112 -7.89 2.63 18.52
CA ASN A 112 -8.22 3.83 19.29
C ASN A 112 -7.15 4.91 19.18
N GLU A 113 -5.88 4.53 19.28
CA GLU A 113 -4.76 5.47 19.23
C GLU A 113 -4.41 5.76 17.77
N TYR A 114 -4.13 4.73 16.96
CA TYR A 114 -3.73 4.94 15.57
C TYR A 114 -4.90 5.20 14.61
N LYS A 115 -6.16 5.02 15.03
CA LYS A 115 -7.34 5.19 14.15
C LYS A 115 -7.27 4.36 12.87
N LEU A 116 -6.79 3.11 13.00
CA LEU A 116 -6.68 2.15 11.92
C LEU A 116 -7.62 0.97 12.13
N PHE A 117 -8.18 0.44 11.04
CA PHE A 117 -9.00 -0.79 11.04
C PHE A 117 -10.11 -0.77 12.10
N GLU A 118 -10.82 0.37 12.17
CA GLU A 118 -11.81 0.61 13.21
C GLU A 118 -12.97 -0.40 13.15
N ALA A 119 -13.55 -0.70 14.32
CA ALA A 119 -14.72 -1.56 14.42
C ALA A 119 -15.95 -0.96 13.73
N ASP A 120 -16.88 -1.82 13.32
CA ASP A 120 -18.14 -1.42 12.67
C ASP A 120 -18.95 -0.47 13.56
N VAL A 121 -19.74 0.39 12.92
CA VAL A 121 -20.56 1.42 13.57
C VAL A 121 -21.47 0.87 14.66
N ALA A 122 -22.12 -0.27 14.44
CA ALA A 122 -22.99 -0.92 15.43
C ALA A 122 -22.23 -1.34 16.71
N VAL A 123 -20.98 -1.81 16.57
CA VAL A 123 -20.12 -2.17 17.71
C VAL A 123 -19.53 -0.93 18.37
N LYS A 124 -19.21 0.11 17.58
CA LYS A 124 -18.89 1.45 18.11
C LYS A 124 -20.05 2.01 18.91
N GLN A 125 -21.30 1.92 18.44
CA GLN A 125 -22.49 2.40 19.14
C GLN A 125 -22.73 1.62 20.44
N TYR A 126 -22.62 0.27 20.44
CA TYR A 126 -22.71 -0.53 21.67
C TYR A 126 -21.62 -0.16 22.70
N ARG A 127 -20.42 0.20 22.25
CA ARG A 127 -19.31 0.70 23.11
C ARG A 127 -19.42 2.19 23.45
N ARG A 128 -20.14 2.98 22.64
CA ARG A 128 -20.34 4.45 22.75
C ARG A 128 -21.57 4.82 23.58
N VAL A 129 -22.45 3.88 23.91
CA VAL A 129 -23.51 4.06 24.93
C VAL A 129 -22.94 4.38 26.33
N LEU A 130 -21.61 4.45 26.49
CA LEU A 130 -20.94 5.02 27.66
C LEU A 130 -20.34 6.43 27.49
N ARG A 131 -20.43 7.09 26.32
CA ARG A 131 -19.97 8.49 26.10
C ARG A 131 -20.53 9.05 24.78
N ASN A 132 -21.65 9.75 24.89
CA ASN A 132 -22.22 10.76 24.00
C ASN A 132 -21.84 10.78 22.49
N ASN A 133 -22.91 10.57 21.70
CA ASN A 133 -23.39 11.14 20.44
C ASN A 133 -22.50 11.97 19.49
N ASN A 134 -22.88 11.79 18.22
CA ASN A 134 -22.64 12.54 16.99
C ASN A 134 -21.37 12.23 16.20
N ILE A 135 -21.59 11.54 15.07
CA ILE A 135 -21.13 11.78 13.68
C ILE A 135 -21.29 10.42 12.99
N GLN A 136 -22.41 10.19 12.29
CA GLN A 136 -22.61 8.97 11.50
C GLN A 136 -23.81 9.11 10.59
N GLU A 137 -23.58 9.05 9.27
CA GLU A 137 -24.62 8.72 8.29
C GLU A 137 -24.07 8.20 6.93
N ALA A 138 -22.82 7.72 6.85
CA ALA A 138 -22.26 7.21 5.58
C ALA A 138 -21.62 5.80 5.63
N VAL A 139 -21.58 5.15 6.80
CA VAL A 139 -20.86 3.88 7.00
C VAL A 139 -21.82 2.69 7.22
N GLU A 140 -23.13 2.92 7.26
CA GLU A 140 -24.10 1.92 7.74
C GLU A 140 -24.51 0.84 6.72
N ASP A 141 -24.21 0.99 5.42
CA ASP A 141 -24.71 0.08 4.37
C ASP A 141 -23.66 -0.84 3.72
N LYS A 142 -22.45 -0.99 4.28
CA LYS A 142 -21.43 -1.86 3.66
C LYS A 142 -21.69 -3.35 3.96
N PRO A 143 -21.84 -4.22 2.94
CA PRO A 143 -21.91 -5.67 3.14
C PRO A 143 -20.65 -6.22 3.83
N LYS A 144 -20.79 -7.24 4.68
CA LYS A 144 -19.66 -7.92 5.32
C LYS A 144 -18.98 -8.87 4.33
N GLY A 145 -17.65 -9.01 4.43
CA GLY A 145 -16.88 -9.98 3.65
C GLY A 145 -16.65 -9.61 2.18
N LEU A 146 -16.72 -8.32 1.84
CA LEU A 146 -16.43 -7.86 0.48
C LEU A 146 -14.98 -8.16 0.08
N LYS A 147 -14.81 -8.62 -1.17
CA LYS A 147 -13.48 -8.77 -1.78
C LYS A 147 -12.90 -7.39 -2.12
N THR A 148 -11.57 -7.33 -2.25
CA THR A 148 -10.83 -6.08 -2.43
C THR A 148 -10.18 -6.01 -3.80
N TYR A 149 -10.14 -4.81 -4.38
CA TYR A 149 -9.18 -4.39 -5.38
C TYR A 149 -8.00 -3.75 -4.65
N SER A 150 -6.87 -4.42 -4.68
CA SER A 150 -5.63 -3.89 -4.14
C SER A 150 -4.81 -3.33 -5.30
N VAL A 151 -4.74 -2.00 -5.41
CA VAL A 151 -4.15 -1.32 -6.58
C VAL A 151 -2.88 -0.57 -6.18
N TYR A 152 -1.78 -0.87 -6.86
CA TYR A 152 -0.48 -0.22 -6.69
C TYR A 152 -0.19 0.61 -7.94
N ILE A 153 0.28 1.85 -7.77
CA ILE A 153 0.40 2.83 -8.86
C ILE A 153 1.78 3.46 -8.84
N ASP A 154 2.37 3.58 -10.02
CA ASP A 154 3.61 4.33 -10.26
C ASP A 154 3.50 5.14 -11.57
N GLU A 155 4.34 6.17 -11.67
CA GLU A 155 4.26 7.27 -12.63
C GLU A 155 5.61 7.51 -13.28
N THR A 156 5.59 7.72 -14.60
CA THR A 156 6.84 7.83 -15.35
C THR A 156 6.73 8.79 -16.53
N GLY A 157 7.87 9.31 -16.97
CA GLY A 157 7.94 10.19 -18.14
C GLY A 157 7.43 11.63 -17.91
N LYS A 158 7.27 12.08 -16.66
CA LYS A 158 6.81 13.44 -16.28
C LYS A 158 7.49 14.57 -17.08
N ASN A 159 8.80 14.43 -17.33
CA ASN A 159 9.64 15.39 -18.06
C ASN A 159 10.00 14.94 -19.49
N GLN A 160 9.34 13.92 -20.02
CA GLN A 160 9.62 13.35 -21.35
C GLN A 160 8.46 13.60 -22.34
N LYS A 161 8.55 13.04 -23.55
CA LYS A 161 7.53 13.24 -24.60
C LYS A 161 6.18 12.66 -24.19
N TYR A 162 6.19 11.53 -23.50
CA TYR A 162 4.98 10.85 -23.02
C TYR A 162 4.98 10.77 -21.51
N ILE A 163 3.86 11.10 -20.87
CA ILE A 163 3.59 10.82 -19.46
C ILE A 163 2.78 9.54 -19.39
N SER A 164 3.14 8.65 -18.48
CA SER A 164 2.42 7.40 -18.26
C SER A 164 2.13 7.18 -16.79
N VAL A 165 0.95 6.62 -16.51
CA VAL A 165 0.60 6.10 -15.18
C VAL A 165 0.30 4.62 -15.33
N GLY A 166 1.05 3.78 -14.61
CA GLY A 166 0.86 2.34 -14.56
C GLY A 166 0.20 1.94 -13.25
N SER A 167 -0.56 0.84 -13.29
CA SER A 167 -1.09 0.23 -12.08
C SER A 167 -1.03 -1.29 -12.10
N LEU A 168 -0.79 -1.89 -10.94
CA LEU A 168 -0.88 -3.30 -10.66
C LEU A 168 -2.12 -3.55 -9.80
N TRP A 169 -2.97 -4.47 -10.23
CA TRP A 169 -4.24 -4.83 -9.59
C TRP A 169 -4.15 -6.25 -9.07
N ILE A 170 -4.30 -6.41 -7.77
CA ILE A 170 -4.43 -7.70 -7.11
C ILE A 170 -5.88 -7.88 -6.69
N LEU A 171 -6.51 -8.97 -7.15
CA LEU A 171 -7.97 -9.15 -7.12
C LEU A 171 -8.44 -10.16 -6.06
N GLU A 172 -7.49 -10.87 -5.45
CA GLU A 172 -7.74 -11.95 -4.51
C GLU A 172 -7.01 -11.81 -3.17
N ILE A 173 -7.54 -12.55 -2.21
CA ILE A 173 -7.23 -12.55 -0.78
C ILE A 173 -5.84 -13.14 -0.47
N THR A 174 -5.34 -14.02 -1.33
CA THR A 174 -4.07 -14.75 -1.15
C THR A 174 -2.83 -13.87 -1.24
N SER A 175 -3.01 -12.56 -1.48
CA SER A 175 -1.95 -11.58 -1.67
C SER A 175 -0.95 -11.47 -0.52
N LEU A 176 -1.31 -11.78 0.74
CA LEU A 176 -0.34 -11.75 1.83
C LEU A 176 0.61 -12.95 1.77
N LEU A 177 0.11 -14.17 1.59
CA LEU A 177 0.98 -15.36 1.56
C LEU A 177 1.96 -15.23 0.38
N ALA A 178 1.46 -14.75 -0.76
CA ALA A 178 2.27 -14.41 -1.91
C ALA A 178 3.28 -13.29 -1.60
N TYR A 179 2.87 -12.19 -0.96
CA TYR A 179 3.80 -11.12 -0.59
C TYR A 179 4.91 -11.66 0.31
N LYS A 180 4.53 -12.40 1.35
CA LYS A 180 5.47 -12.97 2.32
C LYS A 180 6.42 -13.95 1.66
N GLU A 181 5.93 -14.77 0.74
CA GLU A 181 6.79 -15.68 -0.01
C GLU A 181 7.77 -14.93 -0.92
N LEU A 182 7.34 -13.83 -1.53
CA LEU A 182 8.22 -12.96 -2.33
C LEU A 182 9.29 -12.27 -1.47
N ASP A 183 8.91 -11.82 -0.27
CA ASP A 183 9.81 -11.23 0.71
C ASP A 183 10.81 -12.27 1.26
N ASP A 184 10.32 -13.45 1.65
CA ASP A 184 11.15 -14.57 2.11
C ASP A 184 12.11 -15.02 0.99
N TRP A 185 11.68 -15.02 -0.28
CA TRP A 185 12.53 -15.27 -1.43
C TRP A 185 13.66 -14.23 -1.54
N LYS A 186 13.34 -12.93 -1.43
CA LYS A 186 14.34 -11.85 -1.46
C LYS A 186 15.38 -12.00 -0.34
N HIS A 187 14.93 -12.34 0.86
CA HIS A 187 15.79 -12.61 2.02
C HIS A 187 16.66 -13.87 1.82
N SER A 188 16.11 -14.94 1.26
CA SER A 188 16.83 -16.20 1.00
C SER A 188 18.01 -16.02 0.04
N LYS A 189 17.90 -15.04 -0.87
CA LYS A 189 18.94 -14.66 -1.84
C LYS A 189 19.90 -13.59 -1.28
N ALA A 190 19.74 -13.19 -0.02
CA ALA A 190 20.51 -12.13 0.65
C ALA A 190 20.49 -10.78 -0.09
N LEU A 191 19.40 -10.48 -0.80
CA LEU A 191 19.25 -9.25 -1.57
C LEU A 191 18.82 -8.10 -0.67
N LYS A 192 19.73 -7.14 -0.47
CA LYS A 192 19.49 -5.95 0.38
C LYS A 192 19.12 -4.70 -0.40
N TYR A 193 19.20 -4.75 -1.73
CA TYR A 193 18.90 -3.61 -2.59
C TYR A 193 17.43 -3.59 -3.00
N GLU A 194 17.01 -2.45 -3.51
CA GLU A 194 15.68 -2.21 -4.08
C GLU A 194 15.65 -2.58 -5.57
N PHE A 195 14.55 -3.16 -6.02
CA PHE A 195 14.31 -3.39 -7.43
C PHE A 195 13.71 -2.14 -8.08
N HIS A 196 14.56 -1.14 -8.33
CA HIS A 196 14.19 0.08 -9.01
C HIS A 196 14.73 0.06 -10.46
N PHE A 197 13.91 0.37 -11.46
CA PHE A 197 14.24 0.30 -12.89
C PHE A 197 15.41 1.22 -13.24
N SER A 198 15.48 2.41 -12.62
CA SER A 198 16.59 3.34 -12.79
C SER A 198 17.94 2.72 -12.41
N ASP A 199 17.96 1.84 -11.41
CA ASP A 199 19.14 1.16 -10.89
C ASP A 199 19.51 -0.09 -11.69
N LEU A 200 18.68 -0.53 -12.62
CA LEU A 200 18.97 -1.72 -13.42
C LEU A 200 20.31 -1.56 -14.18
N ASP A 201 21.20 -2.53 -13.98
CA ASP A 201 22.47 -2.68 -14.67
C ASP A 201 22.64 -4.07 -15.31
N ARG A 202 23.68 -4.24 -16.13
CA ARG A 202 23.96 -5.50 -16.84
C ARG A 202 24.18 -6.67 -15.88
N PHE A 203 24.76 -6.46 -14.70
CA PHE A 203 25.04 -7.52 -13.75
C PHE A 203 23.80 -7.96 -12.98
N ARG A 204 22.90 -7.00 -12.66
CA ARG A 204 21.65 -7.26 -11.93
C ARG A 204 20.49 -7.71 -12.82
N LEU A 205 20.60 -7.55 -14.14
CA LEU A 205 19.56 -7.95 -15.10
C LEU A 205 18.97 -9.34 -14.86
N PRO A 206 19.75 -10.42 -14.66
CA PRO A 206 19.18 -11.74 -14.39
C PRO A 206 18.31 -11.77 -13.12
N MET A 207 18.74 -11.06 -12.07
CA MET A 207 18.02 -11.03 -10.79
C MET A 207 16.71 -10.23 -10.88
N PHE A 208 16.70 -9.14 -11.66
CA PHE A 208 15.48 -8.38 -11.93
C PHE A 208 14.45 -9.22 -12.68
N LYS A 209 14.89 -10.01 -13.68
CA LYS A 209 14.02 -10.97 -14.39
C LYS A 209 13.50 -12.06 -13.44
N GLU A 210 14.36 -12.61 -12.59
CA GLU A 210 13.97 -13.62 -11.60
C GLU A 210 12.93 -13.07 -10.60
N PHE A 211 13.13 -11.84 -10.10
CA PHE A 211 12.18 -11.17 -9.21
C PHE A 211 10.82 -10.97 -9.85
N PHE A 212 10.79 -10.45 -11.09
CA PHE A 212 9.54 -10.25 -11.82
C PHE A 212 8.82 -11.58 -12.05
N ASN A 213 9.53 -12.64 -12.44
CA ASN A 213 8.93 -13.97 -12.60
C ASN A 213 8.39 -14.54 -11.31
N LYS A 214 9.13 -14.41 -10.21
CA LYS A 214 8.69 -14.94 -8.91
C LYS A 214 7.40 -14.23 -8.48
N PHE A 215 7.28 -12.93 -8.73
CA PHE A 215 6.03 -12.22 -8.52
C PHE A 215 4.90 -12.81 -9.39
N LEU A 216 5.08 -12.97 -10.70
CA LEU A 216 4.02 -13.53 -11.56
C LEU A 216 3.61 -14.96 -11.16
N GLU A 217 4.56 -15.81 -10.75
CA GLU A 217 4.31 -17.18 -10.27
C GLU A 217 3.38 -17.20 -9.06
N LEU A 218 3.56 -16.26 -8.13
CA LEU A 218 2.78 -16.17 -6.90
C LEU A 218 1.39 -15.55 -7.09
N HIS A 219 1.18 -14.94 -8.26
CA HIS A 219 0.02 -14.08 -8.52
C HIS A 219 -0.70 -14.47 -9.82
N PRO A 220 -1.46 -15.56 -9.82
CA PRO A 220 -2.18 -16.01 -11.01
C PRO A 220 -3.33 -15.06 -11.42
N ALA A 221 -3.88 -14.29 -10.49
CA ALA A 221 -5.03 -13.41 -10.71
C ALA A 221 -4.67 -11.94 -10.48
N ILE A 222 -3.88 -11.37 -11.40
CA ILE A 222 -3.52 -9.95 -11.40
C ILE A 222 -3.78 -9.27 -12.72
N SER A 223 -3.74 -7.94 -12.69
CA SER A 223 -3.74 -7.11 -13.88
C SER A 223 -2.72 -6.01 -13.81
N PHE A 224 -2.08 -5.76 -14.93
CA PHE A 224 -1.42 -4.49 -15.14
C PHE A 224 -2.40 -3.59 -15.92
N LYS A 225 -2.39 -2.29 -15.67
CA LYS A 225 -3.10 -1.31 -16.51
C LYS A 225 -2.21 -0.11 -16.73
N LEU A 226 -2.32 0.50 -17.89
CA LEU A 226 -1.52 1.64 -18.30
C LEU A 226 -2.42 2.70 -18.90
N ILE A 227 -2.11 3.96 -18.64
CA ILE A 227 -2.62 5.09 -19.42
C ILE A 227 -1.43 5.94 -19.84
N VAL A 228 -1.36 6.29 -21.13
CA VAL A 228 -0.29 7.10 -21.72
C VAL A 228 -0.88 8.38 -22.31
N LEU A 229 -0.16 9.49 -22.17
CA LEU A 229 -0.55 10.76 -22.75
C LEU A 229 0.66 11.46 -23.35
N ASN A 230 0.50 12.05 -24.55
CA ASN A 230 1.51 12.94 -25.10
C ASN A 230 1.57 14.22 -24.27
N ASN A 231 2.77 14.53 -23.78
CA ASN A 231 3.02 15.55 -22.77
C ASN A 231 2.95 16.99 -23.32
N LYS A 232 2.77 17.15 -24.63
CA LYS A 232 2.73 18.45 -25.30
C LYS A 232 1.47 19.23 -24.93
N GLY A 233 1.63 20.47 -24.49
CA GLY A 233 0.52 21.40 -24.22
C GLY A 233 0.04 21.46 -22.76
N PHE A 234 0.61 20.65 -21.86
CA PHE A 234 0.28 20.70 -20.44
C PHE A 234 1.30 21.54 -19.65
N VAL A 235 0.83 22.53 -18.89
CA VAL A 235 1.69 23.35 -18.01
C VAL A 235 1.86 22.66 -16.65
N ASP A 236 0.77 22.19 -16.06
CA ASP A 236 0.77 21.49 -14.77
C ASP A 236 0.78 19.97 -14.96
N LYS A 237 1.96 19.36 -14.82
CA LYS A 237 2.12 17.90 -14.97
C LYS A 237 1.50 17.13 -13.80
N ASN A 238 1.47 17.70 -12.60
CA ASN A 238 0.92 17.04 -11.42
C ASN A 238 -0.61 16.93 -11.52
N SER A 239 -1.27 17.97 -12.04
CA SER A 239 -2.70 17.91 -12.35
C SER A 239 -3.01 16.84 -13.39
N VAL A 240 -2.23 16.78 -14.48
CA VAL A 240 -2.39 15.75 -15.53
C VAL A 240 -2.25 14.35 -14.96
N ILE A 241 -1.21 14.13 -14.17
CA ILE A 241 -0.98 12.87 -13.48
C ILE A 241 -2.20 12.49 -12.61
N THR A 242 -2.72 13.43 -11.81
CA THR A 242 -3.91 13.23 -10.97
C THR A 242 -5.13 12.81 -11.80
N ASP A 243 -5.34 13.46 -12.95
CA ASP A 243 -6.39 13.09 -13.90
C ASP A 243 -6.19 11.69 -14.48
N LEU A 244 -4.97 11.36 -14.90
CA LEU A 244 -4.62 10.05 -15.44
C LEU A 244 -4.83 8.95 -14.40
N THR A 245 -4.40 9.14 -13.14
CA THR A 245 -4.61 8.19 -12.04
C THR A 245 -6.11 7.95 -11.80
N TYR A 246 -6.92 9.01 -11.77
CA TYR A 246 -8.37 8.88 -11.64
C TYR A 246 -8.98 8.06 -12.80
N HIS A 247 -8.62 8.37 -14.04
CA HIS A 247 -9.12 7.66 -15.22
C HIS A 247 -8.68 6.20 -15.23
N LEU A 248 -7.44 5.92 -14.85
CA LEU A 248 -6.89 4.56 -14.73
C LEU A 248 -7.67 3.74 -13.71
N LEU A 249 -7.96 4.29 -12.53
CA LEU A 249 -8.73 3.63 -11.48
C LEU A 249 -10.17 3.37 -11.90
N LYS A 250 -10.86 4.38 -12.42
CA LYS A 250 -12.26 4.26 -12.85
C LYS A 250 -12.41 3.17 -13.93
N LYS A 251 -11.67 3.31 -15.03
CA LYS A 251 -11.70 2.33 -16.13
C LYS A 251 -11.21 0.95 -15.67
N GLY A 252 -10.27 0.94 -14.73
CA GLY A 252 -9.78 -0.27 -14.11
C GLY A 252 -10.89 -1.05 -13.43
N VAL A 253 -11.68 -0.40 -12.57
CA VAL A 253 -12.85 -0.98 -11.91
C VAL A 253 -13.90 -1.40 -12.94
N ASP A 254 -14.22 -0.54 -13.91
CA ASP A 254 -15.20 -0.84 -14.95
C ASP A 254 -14.82 -2.11 -15.74
N HIS A 255 -13.55 -2.24 -16.13
CA HIS A 255 -13.03 -3.44 -16.79
C HIS A 255 -13.13 -4.69 -15.91
N GLU A 256 -12.71 -4.61 -14.64
CA GLU A 256 -12.76 -5.76 -13.74
C GLU A 256 -14.19 -6.24 -13.47
N ASN A 257 -15.12 -5.29 -13.38
CA ASN A 257 -16.52 -5.59 -13.18
C ASN A 257 -17.17 -6.17 -14.45
N THR A 258 -16.96 -5.54 -15.60
CA THR A 258 -17.58 -5.95 -16.88
C THR A 258 -17.01 -7.25 -17.43
N SER A 259 -15.73 -7.55 -17.20
CA SER A 259 -15.13 -8.84 -17.55
C SER A 259 -15.64 -9.99 -16.67
N GLY A 260 -16.28 -9.69 -15.54
CA GLY A 260 -16.77 -10.68 -14.58
C GLY A 260 -15.67 -11.35 -13.76
N ARG A 261 -14.39 -11.01 -13.97
CA ARG A 261 -13.27 -11.57 -13.22
C ARG A 261 -13.26 -11.10 -11.77
N ALA A 262 -13.57 -9.83 -11.55
CA ALA A 262 -13.73 -9.27 -10.23
C ALA A 262 -14.98 -8.39 -10.19
N PRO A 263 -16.18 -8.98 -10.08
CA PRO A 263 -17.42 -8.23 -10.09
C PRO A 263 -17.61 -7.47 -8.78
N LEU A 264 -18.32 -6.34 -8.85
CA LEU A 264 -18.86 -5.60 -7.70
C LEU A 264 -19.95 -6.45 -7.00
N PRO A 265 -20.20 -6.27 -5.68
CA PRO A 265 -19.64 -5.24 -4.81
C PRO A 265 -18.23 -5.56 -4.29
N ARG A 266 -17.37 -4.54 -4.21
CA ARG A 266 -15.97 -4.66 -3.76
C ARG A 266 -15.45 -3.42 -3.08
N VAL A 267 -14.37 -3.60 -2.32
CA VAL A 267 -13.58 -2.53 -1.72
C VAL A 267 -12.47 -2.11 -2.66
N LEU A 268 -12.20 -0.81 -2.82
CA LEU A 268 -11.02 -0.29 -3.50
C LEU A 268 -10.02 0.25 -2.47
N GLN A 269 -8.80 -0.28 -2.53
CA GLN A 269 -7.64 0.19 -1.79
C GLN A 269 -6.53 0.55 -2.79
N VAL A 270 -5.92 1.72 -2.62
CA VAL A 270 -4.94 2.30 -3.55
C VAL A 270 -3.68 2.70 -2.83
N TRP A 271 -2.54 2.27 -3.36
CA TRP A 271 -1.22 2.68 -2.93
C TRP A 271 -0.47 3.30 -4.10
N ILE A 272 0.04 4.50 -3.89
CA ILE A 272 0.80 5.25 -4.88
C ILE A 272 2.24 5.33 -4.37
N ASP A 273 3.22 5.25 -5.26
CA ASP A 273 4.61 5.50 -4.88
C ASP A 273 4.78 6.92 -4.29
N GLU A 274 5.59 7.05 -3.25
CA GLU A 274 5.83 8.31 -2.56
C GLU A 274 6.89 9.14 -3.31
N ASP A 275 6.52 10.32 -3.82
CA ASP A 275 7.42 11.26 -4.52
C ASP A 275 7.64 12.51 -3.65
N GLU A 276 6.59 13.32 -3.48
CA GLU A 276 6.61 14.55 -2.69
C GLU A 276 5.45 14.56 -1.69
N LYS A 277 5.74 14.30 -0.41
CA LYS A 277 4.77 14.17 0.70
C LYS A 277 3.58 15.13 0.69
N GLY A 278 3.81 16.42 0.42
CA GLY A 278 2.75 17.43 0.38
C GLY A 278 1.86 17.35 -0.87
N SER A 279 2.45 17.08 -2.02
CA SER A 279 1.76 16.91 -3.31
C SER A 279 0.94 15.62 -3.32
N ASP A 280 1.51 14.54 -2.79
CA ASP A 280 0.88 13.21 -2.80
C ASP A 280 -0.37 13.16 -1.94
N THR A 281 -0.35 13.80 -0.77
CA THR A 281 -1.52 13.89 0.12
C THR A 281 -2.70 14.57 -0.59
N LEU A 282 -2.45 15.70 -1.27
CA LEU A 282 -3.49 16.44 -1.98
C LEU A 282 -4.03 15.67 -3.19
N LYS A 283 -3.13 15.03 -3.96
CA LYS A 283 -3.49 14.18 -5.10
C LYS A 283 -4.39 13.02 -4.69
N ILE A 284 -4.03 12.32 -3.60
CA ILE A 284 -4.81 11.22 -3.05
C ILE A 284 -6.24 11.64 -2.70
N GLU A 285 -6.39 12.74 -1.95
CA GLU A 285 -7.71 13.23 -1.55
C GLU A 285 -8.53 13.67 -2.77
N ASN A 286 -7.92 14.38 -3.72
CA ASN A 286 -8.59 14.77 -4.97
C ASN A 286 -9.11 13.55 -5.77
N ILE A 287 -8.30 12.48 -5.87
CA ILE A 287 -8.70 11.24 -6.56
C ILE A 287 -9.87 10.59 -5.81
N LYS A 288 -9.76 10.47 -4.49
CA LYS A 288 -10.78 9.84 -3.63
C LYS A 288 -12.12 10.56 -3.71
N GLU A 289 -12.12 11.90 -3.59
CA GLU A 289 -13.32 12.73 -3.73
C GLU A 289 -13.97 12.56 -5.12
N ARG A 290 -13.16 12.56 -6.18
CA ARG A 290 -13.66 12.35 -7.55
C ARG A 290 -14.27 10.97 -7.74
N LEU A 291 -13.63 9.90 -7.27
CA LEU A 291 -14.18 8.55 -7.34
C LEU A 291 -15.49 8.44 -6.54
N ALA A 292 -15.55 9.02 -5.35
CA ALA A 292 -16.77 9.04 -4.52
C ALA A 292 -17.92 9.76 -5.23
N SER A 293 -17.63 10.87 -5.93
CA SER A 293 -18.62 11.67 -6.66
C SER A 293 -19.29 10.94 -7.82
N GLN A 294 -18.62 9.94 -8.41
CA GLN A 294 -19.16 9.17 -9.55
C GLN A 294 -20.24 8.16 -9.13
N LYS A 295 -20.34 7.83 -7.82
CA LYS A 295 -21.34 6.89 -7.28
C LYS A 295 -21.41 5.54 -8.03
N MET A 296 -20.26 4.89 -8.23
CA MET A 296 -20.23 3.53 -8.79
C MET A 296 -20.92 2.55 -7.84
N GLU A 297 -22.03 1.97 -8.27
CA GLU A 297 -22.85 1.07 -7.44
C GLU A 297 -22.05 -0.17 -7.01
N GLY A 298 -22.04 -0.46 -5.71
CA GLY A 298 -21.30 -1.59 -5.15
C GLY A 298 -19.79 -1.37 -4.99
N LEU A 299 -19.24 -0.21 -5.38
CA LEU A 299 -17.85 0.15 -5.10
C LEU A 299 -17.72 0.90 -3.78
N PHE A 300 -16.91 0.38 -2.87
CA PHE A 300 -16.64 0.99 -1.57
C PHE A 300 -15.19 1.46 -1.50
N LEU A 301 -14.96 2.76 -1.34
CA LEU A 301 -13.62 3.32 -1.19
C LEU A 301 -13.15 3.16 0.26
N GLU A 302 -11.96 2.61 0.46
CA GLU A 302 -11.30 2.56 1.78
C GLU A 302 -9.98 3.35 1.75
N GLU A 303 -8.87 2.63 1.75
CA GLU A 303 -7.54 3.15 2.04
C GLU A 303 -6.89 3.69 0.76
N PHE A 304 -6.41 4.93 0.81
CA PHE A 304 -5.64 5.56 -0.25
C PHE A 304 -4.39 6.16 0.40
N GLN A 305 -3.20 5.71 0.02
CA GLN A 305 -1.95 6.09 0.69
C GLN A 305 -0.78 6.21 -0.28
N ALA A 306 0.16 7.09 0.07
CA ALA A 306 1.50 7.09 -0.52
C ALA A 306 2.38 6.12 0.28
N ILE A 307 3.19 5.31 -0.40
CA ILE A 307 4.10 4.33 0.22
C ILE A 307 5.48 4.45 -0.41
N ASP A 308 6.50 4.48 0.44
CA ASP A 308 7.91 4.39 0.07
C ASP A 308 8.24 3.05 -0.61
N SER A 309 8.66 3.10 -1.87
CA SER A 309 9.05 1.98 -2.72
C SER A 309 10.11 1.07 -2.08
N SER A 310 11.04 1.63 -1.30
CA SER A 310 12.13 0.88 -0.66
C SER A 310 11.60 -0.18 0.33
N SER A 311 10.41 0.06 0.86
CA SER A 311 9.74 -0.79 1.84
C SER A 311 8.66 -1.71 1.25
N HIS A 312 8.36 -1.60 -0.05
CA HIS A 312 7.20 -2.25 -0.64
C HIS A 312 7.46 -2.94 -1.99
N LEU A 313 7.47 -4.29 -1.99
CA LEU A 313 7.82 -5.10 -3.16
C LEU A 313 6.85 -4.92 -4.33
N TYR A 314 5.56 -4.72 -4.08
CA TYR A 314 4.60 -4.47 -5.16
C TYR A 314 4.74 -3.08 -5.79
N ILE A 315 5.26 -2.09 -5.04
CA ILE A 315 5.60 -0.77 -5.61
C ILE A 315 6.81 -0.95 -6.54
N GLN A 316 7.82 -1.71 -6.10
CA GLN A 316 8.97 -2.07 -6.94
C GLN A 316 8.54 -2.81 -8.22
N ILE A 317 7.58 -3.74 -8.15
CA ILE A 317 7.06 -4.42 -9.34
C ILE A 317 6.39 -3.44 -10.31
N ILE A 318 5.61 -2.48 -9.82
CA ILE A 318 4.98 -1.51 -10.71
C ILE A 318 6.00 -0.54 -11.31
N ASP A 319 7.03 -0.12 -10.56
CA ASP A 319 8.17 0.67 -11.09
C ASP A 319 8.91 -0.08 -12.21
N LEU A 320 9.17 -1.38 -12.05
CA LEU A 320 9.78 -2.19 -13.11
C LEU A 320 8.93 -2.21 -14.39
N PHE A 321 7.61 -2.26 -14.24
CA PHE A 321 6.66 -2.26 -15.35
C PHE A 321 6.55 -0.89 -16.03
N THR A 322 6.34 0.18 -15.27
CA THR A 322 6.27 1.56 -15.79
C THR A 322 7.60 1.96 -16.40
N GLY A 323 8.72 1.62 -15.76
CA GLY A 323 10.07 1.83 -16.28
C GLY A 323 10.32 1.12 -17.61
N ALA A 324 9.87 -0.13 -17.76
CA ALA A 324 9.93 -0.88 -19.01
C ALA A 324 9.14 -0.19 -20.13
N ILE A 325 7.91 0.24 -19.86
CA ILE A 325 7.09 1.00 -20.80
C ILE A 325 7.77 2.30 -21.18
N ASN A 326 8.24 3.06 -20.19
CA ASN A 326 8.87 4.35 -20.42
C ASN A 326 10.11 4.22 -21.31
N ARG A 327 10.91 3.16 -21.10
CA ARG A 327 12.07 2.86 -21.91
C ARG A 327 11.71 2.57 -23.36
N LYS A 328 10.62 1.83 -23.60
CA LYS A 328 10.16 1.48 -24.95
C LYS A 328 9.48 2.67 -25.66
N LEU A 329 8.75 3.52 -24.93
CA LEU A 329 8.18 4.77 -25.47
C LEU A 329 9.25 5.81 -25.84
N HIS A 330 10.37 5.80 -25.13
CA HIS A 330 11.48 6.75 -25.32
C HIS A 330 12.77 6.02 -25.75
N GLN A 331 12.65 5.10 -26.70
CA GLN A 331 13.79 4.35 -27.23
C GLN A 331 14.91 5.29 -27.67
N THR A 332 16.14 4.92 -27.29
CA THR A 332 17.37 5.60 -27.70
C THR A 332 18.09 4.73 -28.73
N ASP A 333 18.85 5.34 -29.64
CA ASP A 333 19.54 4.62 -30.73
C ASP A 333 20.52 3.53 -30.26
N ALA A 334 21.02 3.61 -29.02
CA ALA A 334 21.90 2.61 -28.43
C ALA A 334 21.14 1.65 -27.51
N ARG A 335 21.06 0.37 -27.94
CA ARG A 335 20.50 -0.74 -27.15
C ARG A 335 21.40 -1.08 -25.96
N ASN A 336 20.80 -1.27 -24.79
CA ASN A 336 21.48 -1.67 -23.56
C ASN A 336 20.61 -2.62 -22.71
N HIS A 337 21.11 -2.95 -21.51
CA HIS A 337 20.47 -3.90 -20.58
C HIS A 337 19.08 -3.46 -20.10
N LYS A 338 18.74 -2.17 -20.13
CA LYS A 338 17.37 -1.69 -19.83
C LYS A 338 16.41 -1.99 -20.96
N ASP A 339 16.87 -1.97 -22.21
CA ASP A 339 16.07 -2.41 -23.36
C ASP A 339 15.79 -3.93 -23.28
N ASP A 340 16.81 -4.71 -22.89
CA ASP A 340 16.68 -6.17 -22.75
C ASP A 340 15.77 -6.60 -21.59
N PHE A 341 15.62 -5.75 -20.57
CA PHE A 341 14.64 -5.95 -19.50
C PHE A 341 13.25 -5.48 -19.92
N ALA A 342 13.16 -4.32 -20.59
CA ALA A 342 11.89 -3.80 -21.05
C ALA A 342 11.21 -4.78 -22.03
N GLU A 343 11.94 -5.24 -23.05
CA GLU A 343 11.46 -6.26 -24.00
C GLU A 343 11.01 -7.53 -23.26
N TYR A 344 11.80 -7.99 -22.28
CA TYR A 344 11.44 -9.15 -21.46
C TYR A 344 10.12 -8.98 -20.70
N VAL A 345 9.93 -7.86 -20.01
CA VAL A 345 8.70 -7.58 -19.25
C VAL A 345 7.51 -7.55 -20.20
N LEU A 346 7.62 -6.84 -21.32
CA LEU A 346 6.51 -6.71 -22.27
C LEU A 346 6.19 -8.05 -22.94
N ASP A 347 7.19 -8.82 -23.36
CA ASP A 347 7.01 -10.15 -23.94
C ASP A 347 6.35 -11.11 -22.94
N THR A 348 6.78 -11.07 -21.68
CA THR A 348 6.22 -11.90 -20.61
C THR A 348 4.74 -11.59 -20.36
N LEU A 349 4.36 -10.31 -20.46
CA LEU A 349 2.98 -9.86 -20.34
C LEU A 349 2.17 -10.00 -21.64
N GLY A 350 2.83 -10.37 -22.76
CA GLY A 350 2.21 -10.39 -24.09
C GLY A 350 1.79 -9.01 -24.59
N PHE A 351 2.53 -7.96 -24.20
CA PHE A 351 2.20 -6.57 -24.49
C PHE A 351 2.85 -6.08 -25.78
N ASP A 352 2.01 -5.66 -26.72
CA ASP A 352 2.42 -4.93 -27.92
C ASP A 352 2.36 -3.42 -27.66
N ILE A 353 3.54 -2.80 -27.48
CA ILE A 353 3.62 -1.36 -27.22
C ILE A 353 3.25 -0.51 -28.42
N ASP A 354 3.38 -1.05 -29.63
CA ASP A 354 3.07 -0.30 -30.86
C ASP A 354 1.56 -0.13 -31.05
N ALA A 355 0.75 -0.87 -30.27
CA ALA A 355 -0.69 -0.72 -30.22
C ALA A 355 -1.18 0.49 -29.39
N ILE A 356 -0.30 1.17 -28.64
CA ILE A 356 -0.69 2.38 -27.87
C ILE A 356 -0.91 3.57 -28.82
N ASP A 357 -2.09 4.18 -28.76
CA ASP A 357 -2.30 5.50 -29.38
C ASP A 357 -1.55 6.59 -28.59
N THR A 358 -0.53 7.17 -29.24
CA THR A 358 0.36 8.19 -28.66
C THR A 358 0.08 9.60 -29.19
N GLU A 359 -0.96 9.79 -29.99
CA GLU A 359 -1.25 11.05 -30.69
C GLU A 359 -2.39 11.86 -30.05
N ASN A 360 -2.86 11.46 -28.86
CA ASN A 360 -3.96 12.12 -28.14
C ASN A 360 -5.28 12.21 -28.94
N ASN A 361 -5.52 11.29 -29.89
CA ASN A 361 -6.67 11.35 -30.80
C ASN A 361 -7.94 10.80 -30.16
N ASP A 362 -7.83 9.78 -29.32
CA ASP A 362 -8.92 9.32 -28.45
C ASP A 362 -8.89 10.06 -27.11
N LYS A 363 -10.03 10.14 -26.41
CA LYS A 363 -10.05 10.50 -24.98
C LYS A 363 -9.74 9.27 -24.10
N ASP A 364 -9.75 8.07 -24.67
CA ASP A 364 -9.55 6.79 -24.00
C ASP A 364 -8.18 6.13 -24.31
N HIS A 365 -7.11 6.65 -23.71
CA HIS A 365 -5.75 6.10 -23.85
C HIS A 365 -5.41 4.94 -22.89
N SER A 366 -6.40 4.32 -22.27
CA SER A 366 -6.14 3.31 -21.24
C SER A 366 -6.05 1.93 -21.86
N THR A 367 -4.96 1.23 -21.59
CA THR A 367 -4.79 -0.17 -21.97
C THR A 367 -4.82 -1.04 -20.72
N VAL A 368 -5.53 -2.17 -20.78
CA VAL A 368 -5.64 -3.14 -19.70
C VAL A 368 -4.99 -4.45 -20.10
N PHE A 369 -4.21 -5.02 -19.17
CA PHE A 369 -3.46 -6.25 -19.35
C PHE A 369 -3.93 -7.30 -18.36
N ASN A 370 -4.16 -8.51 -18.84
CA ASN A 370 -4.42 -9.68 -18.01
C ASN A 370 -3.30 -10.68 -18.27
N LEU A 371 -2.74 -11.24 -17.20
CA LEU A 371 -1.95 -12.46 -17.34
C LEU A 371 -2.91 -13.59 -17.78
N ARG A 372 -2.48 -14.35 -18.78
CA ARG A 372 -3.23 -15.49 -19.31
C ARG A 372 -3.12 -16.72 -18.43
#